data_AF-A0ABC8Q5W1-F1
#
_entry.id   AF-A0ABC8Q5W1-F1
#
_cell.length_a   1.000
_cell.length_b   1.000
_cell.length_c   1.000
_cell.angle_alpha   90.00
_cell.angle_beta   90.00
_cell.angle_gamma   90.00
#
_symmetry.space_group_name_H-M   'P 1'
#
loop_
_entity.id
_entity.type
_entity.pdbx_description
1 polymer ?
#
loop_
_entity_poly.entity_id
_entity_poly.type
_entity_poly.pdbx_seq_one_letter_code
_entity_poly.pdbx_strand_id
1 'polypeptide(L)'
;MPRHHHHVYVVELSRQVLGEARFVKANPDYFGDKPCVYVGMTGQSPDVRFDKHKAGLKSNRFVREYGLRLMPELYECFNPMPYEAAREMEVELAIGLREEGYAVWQA
;
A
#
# COMPACT_ATOMS: atom_id res chain seq x y z
N MET A 1 26.31 -0.19 -13.22
CA MET A 1 25.16 -0.84 -12.54
C MET A 1 23.90 -0.06 -12.88
N PRO A 2 22.80 -0.70 -13.32
CA PRO A 2 21.53 0.00 -13.51
C PRO A 2 21.10 0.64 -12.19
N ARG A 3 20.58 1.87 -12.22
CA ARG A 3 20.02 2.51 -11.02
C ARG A 3 18.77 1.77 -10.57
N HIS A 4 18.69 1.45 -9.29
CA HIS A 4 17.47 1.00 -8.65
C HIS A 4 16.40 2.08 -8.81
N HIS A 5 15.20 1.65 -9.18
CA HIS A 5 14.06 2.53 -9.48
C HIS A 5 12.73 1.89 -9.07
N HIS A 6 12.78 0.77 -8.33
CA HIS A 6 11.59 0.20 -7.73
C HIS A 6 11.43 0.72 -6.30
N HIS A 7 10.17 0.89 -5.93
CA HIS A 7 9.75 1.46 -4.68
C HIS A 7 8.60 0.63 -4.11
N VAL A 8 8.61 0.40 -2.81
CA VAL A 8 7.39 0.08 -2.07
C VAL A 8 6.70 1.37 -1.65
N TYR A 9 5.39 1.34 -1.45
CA TYR A 9 4.61 2.48 -1.00
C TYR A 9 3.39 2.03 -0.18
N VAL A 10 2.98 2.90 0.74
CA VAL A 10 1.80 2.71 1.58
C VAL A 10 0.86 3.90 1.37
N VAL A 11 -0.41 3.61 1.12
CA VAL A 11 -1.48 4.60 0.99
C VAL A 11 -2.44 4.44 2.14
N GLU A 12 -2.72 5.54 2.85
CA GLU A 12 -3.83 5.60 3.81
C GLU A 12 -5.17 5.53 3.06
N LEU A 13 -6.04 4.62 3.48
CA LEU A 13 -7.39 4.45 2.96
C LEU A 13 -8.42 5.04 3.93
N SER A 14 -9.44 5.69 3.38
CA SER A 14 -10.62 6.11 4.13
C SER A 14 -11.26 4.91 4.83
N ARG A 15 -11.68 5.10 6.09
CA ARG A 15 -12.41 4.08 6.87
C ARG A 15 -13.70 3.59 6.20
N GLN A 16 -14.22 4.31 5.20
CA GLN A 16 -15.33 3.84 4.36
C GLN A 16 -15.03 2.51 3.66
N VAL A 17 -13.75 2.17 3.45
CA VAL A 17 -13.33 0.86 2.90
C VAL A 17 -13.75 -0.32 3.78
N LEU A 18 -14.05 -0.10 5.07
CA LEU A 18 -14.59 -1.13 5.96
C LEU A 18 -16.03 -1.55 5.60
N GLY A 19 -16.71 -0.83 4.71
CA GLY A 19 -17.95 -1.28 4.08
C GLY A 19 -17.74 -2.34 2.99
N GLU A 20 -16.50 -2.56 2.54
CA GLU A 20 -16.19 -3.49 1.47
C GLU A 20 -15.95 -4.90 2.02
N ALA A 21 -16.88 -5.82 1.76
CA ALA A 21 -16.83 -7.18 2.29
C ALA A 21 -15.51 -7.92 1.99
N ARG A 22 -14.90 -7.67 0.82
CA ARG A 22 -13.60 -8.24 0.47
C ARG A 22 -12.48 -7.71 1.37
N PHE A 23 -12.47 -6.41 1.64
CA PHE A 23 -11.45 -5.77 2.46
C PHE A 23 -11.54 -6.26 3.91
N VAL A 24 -12.76 -6.33 4.46
CA VAL A 24 -13.00 -6.87 5.81
C VAL A 24 -12.61 -8.34 5.90
N LYS A 25 -12.96 -9.17 4.91
CA LYS A 25 -12.57 -10.58 4.87
C LYS A 25 -11.06 -10.78 4.85
N ALA A 26 -10.31 -9.86 4.25
CA ALA A 26 -8.84 -9.89 4.23
C ALA A 26 -8.20 -9.43 5.55
N ASN A 27 -8.98 -8.89 6.48
CA ASN A 27 -8.52 -8.34 7.76
C ASN A 27 -9.41 -8.85 8.91
N PRO A 28 -9.47 -10.17 9.15
CA PRO A 28 -10.36 -10.75 10.17
C PRO A 28 -10.01 -10.31 11.60
N ASP A 29 -8.74 -10.02 11.87
CA ASP A 29 -8.23 -9.66 13.19
C ASP A 29 -8.05 -8.14 13.39
N TYR A 30 -8.68 -7.32 12.55
CA TYR A 30 -8.60 -5.87 12.69
C TYR A 30 -9.62 -5.32 13.70
N PHE A 31 -9.11 -4.68 14.75
CA PHE A 31 -9.93 -4.18 15.88
C PHE A 31 -10.29 -2.69 15.81
N GLY A 32 -9.84 -1.95 14.79
CA GLY A 32 -10.29 -0.57 14.54
C GLY A 32 -9.39 0.57 15.06
N ASP A 33 -8.28 0.26 15.74
CA ASP A 33 -7.41 1.27 16.37
C ASP A 33 -6.48 1.97 15.37
N LYS A 34 -5.88 1.21 14.45
CA LYS A 34 -4.95 1.73 13.45
C LYS A 34 -5.66 2.12 12.15
N PRO A 35 -5.03 2.91 11.26
CA PRO A 35 -5.57 3.19 9.93
C PRO A 35 -5.77 1.95 9.04
N CYS A 36 -6.63 2.09 8.04
CA CYS A 36 -6.71 1.16 6.91
C CYS A 36 -5.70 1.60 5.85
N VAL A 37 -4.93 0.67 5.28
CA VAL A 37 -3.87 0.99 4.33
C VAL A 37 -3.85 0.05 3.14
N TYR A 38 -3.33 0.54 2.02
CA TYR A 38 -2.94 -0.25 0.87
C TYR A 38 -1.42 -0.29 0.77
N VAL A 39 -0.85 -1.48 0.57
CA VAL A 39 0.59 -1.68 0.33
C VAL A 39 0.78 -2.11 -1.11
N GLY A 40 1.75 -1.51 -1.80
CA GLY A 40 2.08 -1.89 -3.17
C GLY A 40 3.54 -1.61 -3.54
N MET A 41 3.97 -2.13 -4.68
CA MET A 41 5.25 -1.76 -5.30
C MET A 41 5.11 -1.16 -6.71
N THR A 42 6.13 -0.40 -7.14
CA THR A 42 6.15 0.26 -8.45
C THR A 42 7.56 0.54 -8.96
N GLY A 43 7.75 0.55 -10.28
CA GLY A 43 8.96 1.05 -10.94
C GLY A 43 8.93 2.56 -11.25
N GLN A 44 7.99 3.31 -10.66
CA GLN A 44 7.87 4.77 -10.76
C GLN A 44 8.01 5.38 -9.36
N SER A 45 8.05 6.70 -9.22
CA SER A 45 7.92 7.29 -7.88
C SER A 45 6.54 6.95 -7.27
N PRO A 46 6.47 6.79 -5.93
CA PRO A 46 5.22 6.60 -5.21
C PRO A 46 4.16 7.66 -5.55
N ASP A 47 4.54 8.94 -5.67
CA ASP A 47 3.62 10.03 -6.04
C ASP A 47 2.99 9.81 -7.40
N VAL A 48 3.79 9.57 -8.44
CA VAL A 48 3.30 9.31 -9.80
C VAL A 48 2.41 8.06 -9.83
N ARG A 49 2.78 7.04 -9.04
CA ARG A 49 1.98 5.82 -8.93
C ARG A 49 0.63 6.08 -8.28
N PHE A 50 0.60 6.90 -7.23
CA PHE A 50 -0.61 7.30 -6.52
C PHE A 50 -1.51 8.16 -7.41
N ASP A 51 -0.97 9.15 -8.11
CA ASP A 51 -1.72 9.96 -9.08
C ASP A 51 -2.38 9.11 -10.16
N LYS A 52 -1.64 8.12 -10.69
CA LYS A 52 -2.18 7.16 -11.66
C LYS A 52 -3.32 6.33 -11.08
N HIS A 53 -3.23 5.90 -9.82
CA HIS A 53 -4.35 5.23 -9.16
C HIS A 53 -5.58 6.13 -9.08
N LYS A 54 -5.40 7.39 -8.64
CA LYS A 54 -6.51 8.36 -8.51
C LYS A 54 -7.13 8.72 -9.86
N ALA A 55 -6.34 8.72 -10.93
CA ALA A 55 -6.81 8.92 -12.31
C ALA A 55 -7.43 7.66 -12.95
N GLY A 56 -7.45 6.51 -12.27
CA GLY A 56 -7.97 5.25 -12.83
C GLY A 56 -7.06 4.55 -13.84
N LEU A 57 -5.79 4.95 -13.91
CA LEU A 57 -4.80 4.43 -14.85
C LEU A 57 -3.99 3.31 -14.19
N LYS A 58 -4.17 2.07 -14.67
CA LYS A 58 -3.55 0.86 -14.05
C LYS A 58 -3.77 0.87 -12.53
N SER A 59 -5.01 1.11 -12.11
CA SER A 59 -5.35 1.41 -10.72
C SER A 59 -5.87 0.19 -9.96
N ASN A 60 -5.60 0.14 -8.66
CA ASN A 60 -6.34 -0.69 -7.72
C ASN A 60 -7.61 0.07 -7.30
N ARG A 61 -8.76 -0.64 -7.26
CA ARG A 61 -10.05 -0.04 -6.91
C ARG A 61 -10.01 0.65 -5.54
N PHE A 62 -9.40 0.03 -4.53
CA PHE A 62 -9.39 0.58 -3.18
C PHE A 62 -8.54 1.85 -3.06
N VAL A 63 -7.40 1.91 -3.73
CA VAL A 63 -6.60 3.15 -3.78
C VAL A 63 -7.34 4.25 -4.54
N ARG A 64 -7.97 3.90 -5.67
CA ARG A 64 -8.72 4.86 -6.49
C ARG A 64 -9.88 5.48 -5.70
N GLU A 65 -10.72 4.65 -5.10
CA GLU A 65 -11.96 5.08 -4.45
C GLU A 65 -11.74 5.58 -3.01
N TYR A 66 -10.87 4.92 -2.25
CA TYR A 66 -10.70 5.21 -0.82
C TYR A 66 -9.33 5.80 -0.46
N GLY A 67 -8.35 5.83 -1.37
CA GLY A 67 -7.01 6.38 -1.09
C GLY A 67 -7.04 7.88 -0.76
N LEU A 68 -6.46 8.22 0.39
CA LEU A 68 -6.41 9.58 0.96
C LEU A 68 -5.05 10.23 0.72
N ARG A 69 -3.95 9.59 1.13
CA ARG A 69 -2.58 10.10 1.00
C ARG A 69 -1.56 8.99 1.06
N LEU A 70 -0.34 9.25 0.61
CA LEU A 70 0.82 8.42 0.91
C LEU A 70 1.22 8.56 2.39
N MET A 71 1.79 7.50 2.95
CA MET A 71 2.40 7.48 4.29
C MET A 71 3.90 7.14 4.20
N PRO A 72 4.76 8.09 3.76
CA PRO A 72 6.19 7.86 3.57
C PRO A 72 6.90 7.35 4.83
N GLU A 73 6.42 7.74 6.01
CA GLU A 73 6.91 7.29 7.32
C GLU A 73 6.92 5.76 7.48
N LEU A 74 6.13 5.02 6.69
CA LEU A 74 6.03 3.57 6.73
C LEU A 74 6.92 2.85 5.71
N TYR A 75 7.52 3.54 4.73
CA TYR A 75 8.18 2.84 3.61
C TYR A 75 9.41 3.53 3.02
N GLU A 76 9.61 4.83 3.26
CA GLU A 76 10.60 5.61 2.51
C GLU A 76 12.03 5.15 2.78
N CYS A 77 12.31 4.68 4.02
CA CYS A 77 13.63 4.18 4.41
C CYS A 77 14.11 2.95 3.63
N PHE A 78 13.19 2.21 2.98
CA PHE A 78 13.54 1.05 2.17
C PHE A 78 13.89 1.41 0.72
N ASN A 79 13.51 2.61 0.26
CA ASN A 79 13.57 2.97 -1.15
C ASN A 79 14.86 3.73 -1.53
N PRO A 80 15.31 3.64 -2.81
CA PRO A 80 14.87 2.73 -3.86
C PRO A 80 15.56 1.35 -3.78
N MET A 81 14.98 0.35 -4.43
CA MET A 81 15.50 -1.03 -4.40
C MET A 81 15.40 -1.76 -5.76
N PRO A 82 16.09 -2.91 -5.93
CA PRO A 82 15.86 -3.81 -7.05
C PRO A 82 14.41 -4.31 -7.15
N TYR A 83 13.98 -4.75 -8.33
CA TYR A 83 12.63 -5.30 -8.54
C TYR A 83 12.30 -6.47 -7.61
N GLU A 84 13.18 -7.48 -7.54
CA GLU A 84 12.93 -8.67 -6.70
C GLU A 84 12.82 -8.27 -5.22
N ALA A 85 13.70 -7.38 -4.74
CA ALA A 85 13.64 -6.86 -3.39
C ALA A 85 12.35 -6.07 -3.12
N ALA A 86 11.84 -5.28 -4.08
CA ALA A 86 10.55 -4.60 -3.96
C ALA A 86 9.37 -5.55 -3.88
N ARG A 87 9.42 -6.66 -4.63
CA ARG A 87 8.38 -7.69 -4.57
C ARG A 87 8.35 -8.39 -3.22
N GLU A 88 9.51 -8.70 -2.66
CA GLU A 88 9.63 -9.32 -1.33
C GLU A 88 9.23 -8.33 -0.22
N MET A 89 9.76 -7.11 -0.25
CA MET A 89 9.46 -6.07 0.73
C MET A 89 7.97 -5.68 0.76
N GLU A 90 7.27 -5.69 -0.39
CA GLU A 90 5.82 -5.43 -0.41
C GLU A 90 5.05 -6.42 0.48
N VAL A 91 5.44 -7.70 0.45
CA VAL A 91 4.83 -8.77 1.26
C VAL A 91 5.21 -8.61 2.73
N GLU A 92 6.51 -8.43 3.02
CA GLU A 92 7.01 -8.28 4.38
C GLU A 92 6.39 -7.06 5.08
N LEU A 93 6.35 -5.91 4.40
CA LEU A 93 5.74 -4.69 4.92
C LEU A 93 4.24 -4.88 5.18
N ALA A 94 3.53 -5.56 4.29
CA ALA A 94 2.12 -5.85 4.49
C ALA A 94 1.85 -6.79 5.67
N ILE A 95 2.76 -7.73 5.96
CA ILE A 95 2.67 -8.61 7.13
C ILE A 95 2.95 -7.80 8.40
N GLY A 96 4.06 -7.07 8.47
CA GLY A 96 4.44 -6.29 9.65
C GLY A 96 3.37 -5.25 10.03
N LEU A 97 2.78 -4.57 9.04
CA LEU A 97 1.68 -3.63 9.30
C LEU A 97 0.43 -4.32 9.86
N ARG A 98 0.11 -5.55 9.45
CA ARG A 98 -1.00 -6.30 10.07
C ARG A 98 -0.70 -6.65 11.51
N GLU A 99 0.53 -7.08 11.81
CA GLU A 99 0.97 -7.39 13.17
C GLU A 99 0.95 -6.15 14.08
N GLU A 100 1.23 -4.97 13.53
CA GLU A 100 1.08 -3.68 14.23
C GLU A 100 -0.38 -3.21 14.39
N GLY A 101 -1.34 -3.95 13.82
CA GLY A 101 -2.78 -3.73 13.98
C GLY A 101 -3.45 -2.93 12.86
N TYR A 102 -2.75 -2.61 11.75
CA TYR A 102 -3.36 -1.96 10.59
C TYR A 102 -4.28 -2.93 9.84
N ALA A 103 -5.37 -2.42 9.25
CA ALA A 103 -6.10 -3.16 8.23
C ALA A 103 -5.40 -2.97 6.88
N VAL A 104 -4.87 -4.04 6.29
CA VAL A 104 -4.02 -3.96 5.09
C VAL A 104 -4.69 -4.64 3.90
N TRP A 105 -4.72 -3.93 2.77
CA TRP A 105 -4.93 -4.54 1.46
C TRP A 105 -3.64 -4.58 0.65
N GLN A 106 -3.32 -5.75 0.12
CA GLN A 106 -2.24 -5.99 -0.82
C GLN A 106 -2.82 -6.90 -1.92
N ALA A 107 -2.72 -6.48 -3.18
CA ALA A 107 -3.18 -7.23 -4.34
C ALA A 107 -2.47 -6.80 -5.60
#